data_AF-A0A087VMA4-F1
#
_entry.id   AF-A0A087VMA4-F1
#
_cell.length_a   1.000
_cell.length_b   1.000
_cell.length_c   1.000
_cell.angle_alpha   90.00
_cell.angle_beta   90.00
_cell.angle_gamma   90.00
#
_symmetry.space_group_name_H-M   'P 1'
#
loop_
_entity.id
_entity.type
_entity.pdbx_description
1 polymer ?
#
loop_
_entity_poly.entity_id
_entity_poly.type
_entity_poly.pdbx_seq_one_letter_code
_entity_poly.pdbx_strand_id
1 'polypeptide(L)'
;VHSAQFMEFAEVENHDDFHTSGDGYIHTQDQRGAYIIYDVALEDLKELENQLLLVASQYIEKDESNVTCEQFRNSNILGWAHASVDRCAVLLDLWTCETAFLEKKCQLLDVYFEAYQHALDPEERFALAQAIIDIMHKRPRFDLKIEYFVNTYKDECICLQLHLQLLRDIVNQQVDAQREYVHKIWREGQRGGINEFGLPCNVITKQLISLNTSCPTLKNIYLLEFHPSLGLVYLIPKALEYIYQEFYSICRPKTASKASNLEKQVLQLVVDEWLTMEKPETLYSSQIQKDLFAEVLIEDPVMVQEIALSLLEVGVDEEKKTGREKQLFILDSFSVLMELVTLRHRLIEVATESAQLARFYKAFAMEAGFGEFHLYLRPVHFESASHREKADHLPPVFITSLLEDDSCVDRYIPSSLPLSIQEIDSHIGKFSFRTRDGVMQLLRPSGIRKMQLILACQVIQKNVLLAAVQQASFCYLAQPPHTLDIKVS
;
A
#
# COMPACT_ATOMS: atom_id res chain seq x y z
N VAL A 1 8.63 23.22 8.18
CA VAL A 1 9.26 23.03 9.50
C VAL A 1 10.25 21.89 9.32
N HIS A 2 11.55 22.11 9.54
CA HIS A 2 12.56 21.07 9.35
C HIS A 2 12.34 19.93 10.36
N SER A 3 12.59 18.67 9.98
CA SER A 3 12.30 17.49 10.81
C SER A 3 12.98 17.46 12.18
N ALA A 4 14.12 18.16 12.33
CA ALA A 4 14.74 18.38 13.64
C ALA A 4 13.91 19.31 14.55
N GLN A 5 13.21 20.29 13.96
CA GLN A 5 12.45 21.32 14.68
C GLN A 5 11.06 20.88 15.14
N PHE A 6 10.53 19.76 14.65
CA PHE A 6 9.23 19.26 15.10
C PHE A 6 9.30 18.51 16.44
N MET A 7 10.50 18.06 16.84
CA MET A 7 10.76 17.51 18.18
C MET A 7 11.66 18.43 19.01
N GLU A 8 12.42 19.35 18.40
CA GLU A 8 13.00 20.51 19.10
C GLU A 8 11.91 21.59 19.33
N PHE A 9 10.86 21.26 20.06
CA PHE A 9 10.16 22.32 20.78
C PHE A 9 11.11 22.77 21.88
N ALA A 10 11.33 24.08 22.04
CA ALA A 10 12.17 24.62 23.13
C ALA A 10 11.64 24.26 24.54
N GLU A 11 10.42 23.71 24.62
CA GLU A 11 9.75 23.21 25.81
C GLU A 11 9.92 21.67 25.98
N VAL A 12 10.39 20.96 24.97
CA VAL A 12 10.72 19.52 25.00
C VAL A 12 12.25 19.41 25.04
N GLU A 13 12.85 19.81 26.16
CA GLU A 13 14.24 19.44 26.44
C GLU A 13 14.31 17.92 26.58
N ASN A 14 15.22 17.25 25.87
CA ASN A 14 15.49 15.84 26.09
C ASN A 14 16.01 15.68 27.54
N HIS A 15 15.15 15.22 28.45
CA HIS A 15 15.45 15.11 29.88
C HIS A 15 16.30 13.87 30.24
N ASP A 16 16.81 13.15 29.22
CA ASP A 16 17.51 11.87 29.36
C ASP A 16 16.69 10.86 30.19
N ASP A 17 15.37 10.86 29.99
CA ASP A 17 14.47 9.94 30.66
C ASP A 17 14.64 8.51 30.11
N PHE A 18 14.63 7.53 31.01
CA PHE A 18 14.78 6.13 30.68
C PHE A 18 13.45 5.41 30.79
N HIS A 19 13.06 4.68 29.74
CA HIS A 19 11.86 3.85 29.74
C HIS A 19 12.23 2.39 29.97
N THR A 20 11.57 1.76 30.94
CA THR A 20 11.72 0.32 31.24
C THR A 20 10.35 -0.34 31.17
N SER A 21 10.30 -1.60 30.70
CA SER A 21 9.07 -2.40 30.75
C SER A 21 9.16 -3.44 31.87
N GLY A 22 8.11 -3.54 32.68
CA GLY A 22 7.98 -4.53 33.76
C GLY A 22 6.52 -4.94 33.90
N ASP A 23 6.25 -6.25 33.94
CA ASP A 23 4.90 -6.81 34.09
C ASP A 23 3.85 -6.27 33.07
N GLY A 24 4.30 -5.88 31.87
CA GLY A 24 3.45 -5.30 30.82
C GLY A 24 3.21 -3.79 30.94
N TYR A 25 3.81 -3.13 31.94
CA TYR A 25 3.72 -1.68 32.15
C TYR A 25 5.01 -0.98 31.73
N ILE A 26 4.87 0.24 31.22
CA ILE A 26 5.99 1.13 30.91
C ILE A 26 6.24 2.01 32.13
N HIS A 27 7.48 2.00 32.62
CA HIS A 27 7.94 2.86 33.70
C HIS A 27 8.95 3.87 33.15
N THR A 28 8.70 5.14 33.40
CA THR A 28 9.63 6.23 33.08
C THR A 28 10.45 6.57 34.30
N GLN A 29 11.77 6.66 34.12
CA GLN A 29 12.73 7.05 35.13
C GLN A 29 13.43 8.34 34.69
N ASP A 30 13.61 9.28 35.61
CA ASP A 30 14.44 10.45 35.36
C ASP A 30 15.93 10.08 35.21
N GLN A 31 16.76 11.05 34.82
CA GLN A 31 18.23 10.91 34.77
C GLN A 31 18.89 10.42 36.09
N ARG A 32 18.17 10.42 37.22
CA ARG A 32 18.65 9.96 38.53
C ARG A 32 18.13 8.55 38.87
N GLY A 33 17.34 7.93 37.99
CA GLY A 33 16.73 6.62 38.16
C GLY A 33 15.46 6.63 39.02
N ALA A 34 14.88 7.80 39.32
CA ALA A 34 13.64 7.91 40.06
C ALA A 34 12.44 7.73 39.13
N TYR A 35 11.45 6.92 39.53
CA TYR A 35 10.22 6.76 38.76
C TYR A 35 9.41 8.06 38.75
N ILE A 36 9.05 8.52 37.55
CA ILE A 36 8.29 9.75 37.33
C ILE A 36 7.06 9.48 36.48
N ILE A 37 6.08 10.38 36.59
CA ILE A 37 4.93 10.49 35.69
C ILE A 37 4.88 11.95 35.26
N TYR A 38 4.75 12.21 33.97
CA TYR A 38 4.61 13.56 33.45
C TYR A 38 3.30 14.19 33.94
N ASP A 39 3.36 15.47 34.28
CA ASP A 39 2.20 16.26 34.66
C ASP A 39 1.13 16.28 33.56
N VAL A 40 1.53 16.42 32.29
CA VAL A 40 0.64 16.34 31.13
C VAL A 40 -0.12 15.02 31.10
N ALA A 41 0.53 13.88 31.40
CA ALA A 41 -0.14 12.59 31.45
C ALA A 41 -1.20 12.51 32.56
N LEU A 42 -0.97 13.19 33.69
CA LEU A 42 -1.96 13.31 34.77
C LEU A 42 -3.11 14.24 34.39
N GLU A 43 -2.85 15.30 33.62
CA GLU A 43 -3.88 16.20 33.09
C GLU A 43 -4.77 15.49 32.06
N ASP A 44 -4.16 14.77 31.11
CA ASP A 44 -4.87 13.96 30.12
C ASP A 44 -5.76 12.89 30.76
N LEU A 45 -5.28 12.24 31.84
CA LEU A 45 -6.09 11.27 32.59
C LEU A 45 -7.30 11.94 33.23
N LYS A 46 -7.14 13.12 33.86
CA LYS A 46 -8.27 13.86 34.44
C LYS A 46 -9.28 14.31 33.40
N GLU A 47 -8.82 14.73 32.22
CA GLU A 47 -9.72 15.09 31.13
C GLU A 47 -10.51 13.86 30.66
N LEU A 48 -9.83 12.73 30.48
CA LEU A 48 -10.45 11.46 30.10
C LEU A 48 -11.48 11.00 31.15
N GLU A 49 -11.16 11.07 32.44
CA GLU A 49 -12.08 10.76 33.53
C GLU A 49 -13.38 11.59 33.43
N ASN A 50 -13.25 12.90 33.21
CA ASN A 50 -14.41 13.78 33.04
C ASN A 50 -15.24 13.38 31.81
N GLN A 51 -14.61 13.08 30.69
CA GLN A 51 -15.31 12.63 29.47
C GLN A 51 -16.04 11.30 29.69
N LEU A 52 -15.38 10.31 30.30
CA LEU A 52 -16.00 9.01 30.61
C LEU A 52 -17.19 9.15 31.57
N LEU A 53 -17.10 10.04 32.56
CA LEU A 53 -18.22 10.32 33.48
C LEU A 53 -19.41 10.95 32.77
N LEU A 54 -19.19 11.83 31.78
CA LEU A 54 -20.25 12.39 30.95
C LEU A 54 -20.94 11.30 30.11
N VAL A 55 -20.16 10.40 29.51
CA VAL A 55 -20.68 9.24 28.77
C VAL A 55 -21.49 8.34 29.71
N ALA A 56 -20.94 7.97 30.87
CA ALA A 56 -21.61 7.14 31.87
C ALA A 56 -22.97 7.73 32.27
N SER A 57 -23.00 9.03 32.59
CA SER A 57 -24.20 9.74 33.03
C SER A 57 -25.30 9.69 31.96
N GLN A 58 -24.93 9.92 30.70
CA GLN A 58 -25.88 9.88 29.58
C GLN A 58 -26.54 8.51 29.40
N TYR A 59 -25.77 7.42 29.51
CA TYR A 59 -26.30 6.06 29.35
C TYR A 59 -27.10 5.59 30.57
N ILE A 60 -26.69 5.99 31.79
CA ILE A 60 -27.47 5.73 33.00
C ILE A 60 -28.83 6.45 32.94
N GLU A 61 -28.85 7.74 32.57
CA GLU A 61 -30.09 8.52 32.46
C GLU A 61 -31.02 7.96 31.37
N LYS A 62 -30.45 7.51 30.24
CA LYS A 62 -31.22 6.89 29.16
C LYS A 62 -31.98 5.64 29.63
N ASP A 63 -31.33 4.76 30.38
CA ASP A 63 -31.98 3.55 30.92
C ASP A 63 -33.00 3.89 32.03
N GLU A 64 -32.71 4.87 32.88
CA GLU A 64 -33.66 5.37 33.89
C GLU A 64 -34.94 5.95 33.23
N SER A 65 -34.81 6.61 32.08
CA SER A 65 -35.94 7.15 31.31
C SER A 65 -36.79 6.08 30.60
N ASN A 66 -36.19 4.97 30.19
CA ASN A 66 -36.91 3.85 29.57
C ASN A 66 -37.75 3.07 30.59
N VAL A 67 -37.26 2.94 31.83
CA VAL A 67 -37.94 2.20 32.91
C VAL A 67 -39.14 2.95 33.49
N THR A 68 -39.17 4.28 33.38
CA THR A 68 -40.26 5.11 33.92
C THR A 68 -41.52 5.20 33.03
N CYS A 69 -41.50 4.66 31.80
CA CYS A 69 -42.68 4.70 30.92
C CYS A 69 -43.66 3.53 31.12
N GLU A 70 -43.23 2.39 31.68
CA GLU A 70 -44.10 1.22 31.76
C GLU A 70 -44.81 1.02 33.09
N GLN A 71 -44.32 1.53 34.23
CA GLN A 71 -45.02 1.38 35.51
C GLN A 71 -44.66 2.49 36.50
N PHE A 72 -45.61 2.79 37.40
CA PHE A 72 -45.51 3.63 38.61
C PHE A 72 -46.01 5.09 38.55
N ARG A 73 -47.34 5.21 38.46
CA ARG A 73 -48.08 6.20 39.26
C ARG A 73 -48.16 5.72 40.71
N ASN A 74 -47.22 6.14 41.57
CA ASN A 74 -47.40 6.50 42.99
C ASN A 74 -46.16 6.25 43.88
N SER A 75 -45.68 7.35 44.48
CA SER A 75 -45.05 7.50 45.82
C SER A 75 -43.86 6.62 46.22
N ASN A 76 -42.66 7.20 46.31
CA ASN A 76 -41.95 7.49 47.57
C ASN A 76 -40.54 8.05 47.30
N ILE A 77 -40.09 8.98 48.15
CA ILE A 77 -38.77 9.64 48.09
C ILE A 77 -37.60 8.64 48.32
N LEU A 78 -37.87 7.44 48.84
CA LEU A 78 -36.91 6.32 48.95
C LEU A 78 -36.81 5.46 47.67
N GLY A 79 -37.67 5.65 46.66
CA GLY A 79 -37.62 4.92 45.39
C GLY A 79 -36.49 5.36 44.45
N TRP A 80 -35.77 6.43 44.80
CA TRP A 80 -34.67 6.99 44.02
C TRP A 80 -33.31 6.28 44.22
N ALA A 81 -33.16 5.50 45.30
CA ALA A 81 -31.88 4.86 45.66
C ALA A 81 -31.59 3.57 44.86
N HIS A 82 -32.56 3.07 44.09
CA HIS A 82 -32.45 1.86 43.28
C HIS A 82 -33.08 2.08 41.91
N ALA A 83 -32.63 3.11 41.20
CA ALA A 83 -32.71 3.08 39.76
C ALA A 83 -32.05 1.78 39.26
N SER A 84 -32.73 1.09 38.36
CA SER A 84 -32.48 -0.25 37.82
C SER A 84 -31.12 -0.48 37.13
N VAL A 85 -30.17 0.44 37.26
CA VAL A 85 -28.87 0.45 36.57
C VAL A 85 -27.75 0.32 37.60
N ASP A 86 -26.94 -0.74 37.49
CA ASP A 86 -25.73 -0.90 38.29
C ASP A 86 -24.64 0.07 37.81
N ARG A 87 -24.53 1.21 38.50
CA ARG A 87 -23.57 2.27 38.16
C ARG A 87 -22.12 1.82 38.30
N CYS A 88 -21.82 0.91 39.22
CA CYS A 88 -20.48 0.35 39.38
C CYS A 88 -20.11 -0.53 38.17
N ALA A 89 -21.07 -1.32 37.69
CA ALA A 89 -20.89 -2.11 36.47
C ALA A 89 -20.66 -1.22 35.23
N VAL A 90 -21.43 -0.13 35.08
CA VAL A 90 -21.25 0.82 33.96
C VAL A 90 -19.85 1.45 33.97
N LEU A 91 -19.36 1.88 35.14
CA LEU A 91 -18.01 2.43 35.27
C LEU A 91 -16.94 1.38 35.00
N LEU A 92 -17.12 0.14 35.47
CA LEU A 92 -16.20 -0.95 35.20
C LEU A 92 -16.13 -1.27 33.70
N ASP A 93 -17.27 -1.32 33.02
CA ASP A 93 -17.34 -1.55 31.58
C ASP A 93 -16.63 -0.43 30.79
N LEU A 94 -16.82 0.84 31.18
CA LEU A 94 -16.14 1.98 30.55
C LEU A 94 -14.62 1.87 30.67
N TRP A 95 -14.10 1.67 31.88
CA TRP A 95 -12.67 1.56 32.10
C TRP A 95 -12.06 0.34 31.42
N THR A 96 -12.78 -0.79 31.42
CA THR A 96 -12.36 -2.00 30.71
C THR A 96 -12.27 -1.75 29.21
N CYS A 97 -13.27 -1.07 28.64
CA CYS A 97 -13.28 -0.75 27.22
C CYS A 97 -12.21 0.28 26.83
N GLU A 98 -12.03 1.34 27.62
CA GLU A 98 -11.02 2.37 27.37
C GLU A 98 -9.61 1.78 27.47
N THR A 99 -9.35 0.92 28.47
CA THR A 99 -8.07 0.22 28.60
C THR A 99 -7.78 -0.64 27.36
N ALA A 100 -8.77 -1.42 26.90
CA ALA A 100 -8.62 -2.24 25.70
C ALA A 100 -8.38 -1.38 24.44
N PHE A 101 -9.07 -0.24 24.32
CA PHE A 101 -8.89 0.69 23.21
C PHE A 101 -7.48 1.30 23.21
N LEU A 102 -6.99 1.76 24.36
CA LEU A 102 -5.63 2.28 24.51
C LEU A 102 -4.57 1.22 24.21
N GLU A 103 -4.76 -0.02 24.64
CA GLU A 103 -3.85 -1.12 24.31
C GLU A 103 -3.75 -1.33 22.78
N LYS A 104 -4.89 -1.32 22.07
CA LYS A 104 -4.91 -1.41 20.60
C LYS A 104 -4.28 -0.20 19.91
N LYS A 105 -4.45 1.00 20.48
CA LYS A 105 -3.75 2.20 19.99
C LYS A 105 -2.25 2.07 20.15
N CYS A 106 -1.76 1.66 21.31
CA CYS A 106 -0.32 1.47 21.55
C CYS A 106 0.27 0.46 20.56
N GLN A 107 -0.39 -0.68 20.33
CA GLN A 107 0.07 -1.67 19.35
C GLN A 107 0.19 -1.10 17.93
N LEU A 108 -0.75 -0.24 17.51
CA LEU A 108 -0.70 0.43 16.22
C LEU A 108 0.42 1.49 16.16
N LEU A 109 0.58 2.27 17.22
CA LEU A 109 1.61 3.31 17.34
C LEU A 109 3.02 2.70 17.28
N ASP A 110 3.23 1.56 17.92
CA ASP A 110 4.50 0.83 17.95
C ASP A 110 5.03 0.54 16.54
N VAL A 111 4.14 0.20 15.59
CA VAL A 111 4.49 -0.06 14.18
C VAL A 111 4.92 1.21 13.47
N TYR A 112 4.18 2.31 13.63
CA TYR A 112 4.53 3.59 13.02
C TYR A 112 5.81 4.18 13.62
N PHE A 113 6.02 4.00 14.92
CA PHE A 113 7.21 4.46 15.60
C PHE A 113 8.46 3.70 15.13
N GLU A 114 8.35 2.39 14.94
CA GLU A 114 9.43 1.59 14.35
C GLU A 114 9.74 2.05 12.92
N ALA A 115 8.72 2.27 12.08
CA ALA A 115 8.91 2.84 10.74
C ALA A 115 9.59 4.23 10.78
N TYR A 116 9.21 5.08 11.74
CA TYR A 116 9.81 6.40 11.95
C TYR A 116 11.30 6.33 12.28
N GLN A 117 11.73 5.35 13.08
CA GLN A 117 13.15 5.13 13.39
C GLN A 117 13.97 4.75 12.15
N HIS A 118 13.35 4.04 11.20
CA HIS A 118 13.99 3.62 9.95
C HIS A 118 13.97 4.67 8.83
N ALA A 119 13.03 5.61 8.87
CA ALA A 119 12.92 6.69 7.88
C ALA A 119 14.19 7.56 7.91
N LEU A 120 14.74 7.88 6.74
CA LEU A 120 15.92 8.75 6.61
C LEU A 120 15.55 10.13 6.07
N ASP A 121 14.48 10.22 5.29
CA ASP A 121 14.03 11.47 4.70
C ASP A 121 13.25 12.34 5.72
N PRO A 122 13.55 13.65 5.81
CA PRO A 122 12.85 14.57 6.69
C PRO A 122 11.33 14.68 6.48
N GLU A 123 10.86 14.64 5.24
CA GLU A 123 9.45 14.78 4.90
C GLU A 123 8.69 13.50 5.24
N GLU A 124 9.28 12.34 4.95
CA GLU A 124 8.74 11.03 5.35
C GLU A 124 8.64 10.92 6.88
N ARG A 125 9.69 11.31 7.60
CA ARG A 125 9.69 11.37 9.07
C ARG A 125 8.59 12.27 9.61
N PHE A 126 8.44 13.47 9.04
CA PHE A 126 7.40 14.40 9.46
C PHE A 126 6.00 13.81 9.23
N ALA A 127 5.77 13.19 8.07
CA ALA A 127 4.49 12.56 7.76
C ALA A 127 4.17 11.37 8.68
N LEU A 128 5.17 10.56 9.04
CA LEU A 128 5.03 9.48 10.04
C LEU A 128 4.72 10.05 11.43
N ALA A 129 5.41 11.11 11.86
CA ALA A 129 5.14 11.76 13.13
C ALA A 129 3.71 12.31 13.21
N GLN A 130 3.21 12.89 12.11
CA GLN A 130 1.81 13.32 12.03
C GLN A 130 0.85 12.15 12.20
N ALA A 131 1.09 11.02 11.50
CA ALA A 131 0.26 9.82 11.65
C ALA A 131 0.25 9.28 13.09
N ILE A 132 1.40 9.29 13.77
CA ILE A 132 1.53 8.92 15.20
C ILE A 132 0.64 9.84 16.06
N ILE A 133 0.74 11.16 15.88
CA ILE A 133 -0.04 12.14 16.64
C ILE A 133 -1.55 11.99 16.37
N ASP A 134 -1.96 11.78 15.12
CA ASP A 134 -3.36 11.59 14.75
C ASP A 134 -3.95 10.34 15.43
N ILE A 135 -3.18 9.25 15.49
CA ILE A 135 -3.58 8.04 16.20
C ILE A 135 -3.62 8.29 17.71
N MET A 136 -2.63 8.98 18.28
CA MET A 136 -2.62 9.36 19.69
C MET A 136 -3.86 10.19 20.07
N HIS A 137 -4.28 11.10 19.19
CA HIS A 137 -5.47 11.93 19.41
C HIS A 137 -6.81 11.21 19.16
N LYS A 138 -6.82 10.08 18.44
CA LYS A 138 -8.05 9.34 18.11
C LYS A 138 -8.83 8.93 19.37
N ARG A 139 -10.12 9.28 19.41
CA ARG A 139 -11.09 8.90 20.46
C ARG A 139 -12.23 8.04 19.89
N PRO A 140 -12.88 7.20 20.72
CA PRO A 140 -14.06 6.46 20.29
C PRO A 140 -15.20 7.39 19.86
N ARG A 141 -15.85 7.11 18.70
CA ARG A 141 -16.95 7.94 18.21
C ARG A 141 -18.29 7.44 18.75
N PHE A 142 -18.71 7.96 19.90
CA PHE A 142 -19.97 7.58 20.54
C PHE A 142 -21.20 7.97 19.72
N ASP A 143 -22.10 7.01 19.55
CA ASP A 143 -23.45 7.24 19.04
C ASP A 143 -24.44 7.07 20.20
N LEU A 144 -24.85 8.21 20.77
CA LEU A 144 -25.76 8.27 21.91
C LEU A 144 -27.15 7.67 21.61
N LYS A 145 -27.46 7.38 20.34
CA LYS A 145 -28.71 6.71 19.95
C LYS A 145 -28.67 5.21 20.22
N ILE A 146 -27.51 4.57 20.24
CA ILE A 146 -27.39 3.13 20.55
C ILE A 146 -27.73 2.87 22.03
N GLU A 147 -28.24 1.69 22.35
CA GLU A 147 -28.57 1.26 23.71
C GLU A 147 -27.37 1.35 24.67
N TYR A 148 -26.20 0.87 24.27
CA TYR A 148 -25.02 0.82 25.15
C TYR A 148 -23.70 1.06 24.40
N PHE A 149 -22.74 1.72 25.06
CA PHE A 149 -21.47 2.17 24.46
C PHE A 149 -20.46 1.04 24.19
N VAL A 150 -20.60 -0.13 24.82
CA VAL A 150 -19.63 -1.24 24.67
C VAL A 150 -19.50 -1.67 23.20
N ASN A 151 -20.58 -1.65 22.43
CA ASN A 151 -20.52 -2.00 21.01
C ASN A 151 -19.76 -0.95 20.19
N THR A 152 -19.84 0.34 20.55
CA THR A 152 -19.01 1.38 19.94
C THR A 152 -17.53 1.10 20.16
N TYR A 153 -17.13 0.81 21.40
CA TYR A 153 -15.74 0.47 21.69
C TYR A 153 -15.27 -0.78 20.95
N LYS A 154 -16.10 -1.82 20.89
CA LYS A 154 -15.78 -3.03 20.13
C LYS A 154 -15.52 -2.70 18.65
N ASP A 155 -16.39 -1.92 18.02
CA ASP A 155 -16.23 -1.53 16.62
C ASP A 155 -14.96 -0.69 16.39
N GLU A 156 -14.67 0.28 17.25
CA GLU A 156 -13.46 1.11 17.17
C GLU A 156 -12.16 0.29 17.40
N CYS A 157 -12.18 -0.65 18.35
CA CYS A 157 -11.07 -1.58 18.58
C CYS A 157 -10.83 -2.48 17.37
N ILE A 158 -11.88 -2.96 16.71
CA ILE A 158 -11.74 -3.76 15.47
C ILE A 158 -11.11 -2.91 14.37
N CYS A 159 -11.50 -1.65 14.22
CA CYS A 159 -10.88 -0.74 13.23
C CYS A 159 -9.36 -0.61 13.47
N LEU A 160 -8.95 -0.37 14.72
CA LEU A 160 -7.53 -0.30 15.08
C LEU A 160 -6.79 -1.61 14.80
N GLN A 161 -7.41 -2.75 15.12
CA GLN A 161 -6.82 -4.06 14.91
C GLN A 161 -6.65 -4.40 13.43
N LEU A 162 -7.63 -4.08 12.58
CA LEU A 162 -7.54 -4.29 11.13
C LEU A 162 -6.46 -3.40 10.51
N HIS A 163 -6.37 -2.14 10.92
CA HIS A 163 -5.31 -1.23 10.48
C HIS A 163 -3.93 -1.75 10.90
N LEU A 164 -3.79 -2.22 12.14
CA LEU A 164 -2.57 -2.84 12.65
C LEU A 164 -2.17 -4.07 11.83
N GLN A 165 -3.12 -4.95 11.53
CA GLN A 165 -2.87 -6.15 10.74
C GLN A 165 -2.32 -5.79 9.35
N LEU A 166 -3.00 -4.88 8.64
CA LEU A 166 -2.56 -4.42 7.33
C LEU A 166 -1.14 -3.86 7.35
N LEU A 167 -0.84 -2.96 8.29
CA LEU A 167 0.49 -2.36 8.41
C LEU A 167 1.55 -3.39 8.73
N ARG A 168 1.27 -4.28 9.69
CA ARG A 168 2.20 -5.32 10.10
C ARG A 168 2.57 -6.22 8.92
N ASP A 169 1.60 -6.63 8.11
CA ASP A 169 1.85 -7.48 6.96
C ASP A 169 2.69 -6.76 5.90
N ILE A 170 2.35 -5.50 5.58
CA ILE A 170 3.11 -4.66 4.62
C ILE A 170 4.55 -4.44 5.09
N VAL A 171 4.75 -4.00 6.33
CA VAL A 171 6.08 -3.68 6.87
C VAL A 171 6.95 -4.93 6.93
N ASN A 172 6.41 -6.05 7.41
CA ASN A 172 7.17 -7.31 7.46
C ASN A 172 7.60 -7.79 6.07
N GLN A 173 6.72 -7.64 5.07
CA GLN A 173 7.06 -7.98 3.69
C GLN A 173 8.14 -7.05 3.11
N GLN A 174 8.09 -5.75 3.42
CA GLN A 174 9.14 -4.82 3.01
C GLN A 174 10.50 -5.13 3.63
N VAL A 175 10.52 -5.48 4.92
CA VAL A 175 11.72 -5.93 5.62
C VAL A 175 12.31 -7.16 4.95
N ASP A 176 11.50 -8.16 4.62
CA ASP A 176 11.97 -9.37 3.93
C ASP A 176 12.54 -9.07 2.54
N ALA A 177 11.83 -8.27 1.74
CA ALA A 177 12.25 -7.92 0.39
C ALA A 177 13.60 -7.17 0.41
N GLN A 178 13.80 -6.25 1.35
CA GLN A 178 15.08 -5.57 1.51
C GLN A 178 16.19 -6.51 1.97
N ARG A 179 15.92 -7.42 2.92
CA ARG A 179 16.91 -8.43 3.36
C ARG A 179 17.33 -9.34 2.21
N GLU A 180 16.38 -9.77 1.39
CA GLU A 180 16.67 -10.56 0.19
C GLU A 180 17.56 -9.79 -0.78
N TYR A 181 17.25 -8.51 -1.02
CA TYR A 181 18.07 -7.63 -1.86
C TYR A 181 19.50 -7.46 -1.33
N VAL A 182 19.65 -7.18 -0.03
CA VAL A 182 20.96 -7.09 0.64
C VAL A 182 21.71 -8.42 0.51
N HIS A 183 21.04 -9.56 0.69
CA HIS A 183 21.65 -10.89 0.57
C HIS A 183 22.11 -11.20 -0.86
N LYS A 184 21.36 -10.77 -1.89
CA LYS A 184 21.77 -10.90 -3.31
C LYS A 184 23.08 -10.16 -3.60
N ILE A 185 23.31 -9.02 -2.95
CA ILE A 185 24.56 -8.24 -3.05
C ILE A 185 25.68 -8.86 -2.20
N TRP A 186 25.39 -9.12 -0.92
CA TRP A 186 26.36 -9.56 0.09
C TRP A 186 26.27 -11.06 0.35
N ARG A 187 26.86 -11.85 -0.57
CA ARG A 187 26.86 -13.33 -0.45
C ARG A 187 27.70 -13.79 0.75
N GLU A 188 27.35 -14.95 1.31
CA GLU A 188 28.03 -15.51 2.48
C GLU A 188 29.56 -15.57 2.30
N GLY A 189 30.28 -15.01 3.28
CA GLY A 189 31.74 -15.01 3.32
C GLY A 189 32.43 -13.81 2.65
N GLN A 190 31.71 -12.94 1.95
CA GLN A 190 32.29 -11.72 1.39
C GLN A 190 32.57 -10.67 2.49
N ARG A 191 33.80 -10.13 2.51
CA ARG A 191 34.27 -9.13 3.49
C ARG A 191 34.63 -7.79 2.85
N GLY A 192 33.97 -7.46 1.74
CA GLY A 192 34.20 -6.20 1.05
C GLY A 192 33.62 -4.99 1.79
N GLY A 193 34.01 -3.81 1.35
CA GLY A 193 33.43 -2.54 1.80
C GLY A 193 32.52 -1.90 0.76
N ILE A 194 31.96 -0.74 1.10
CA ILE A 194 31.12 0.08 0.20
C ILE A 194 31.86 0.40 -1.12
N ASN A 195 33.19 0.53 -1.10
CA ASN A 195 33.98 0.80 -2.29
C ASN A 195 33.98 -0.35 -3.31
N GLU A 196 33.67 -1.57 -2.88
CA GLU A 196 33.68 -2.77 -3.73
C GLU A 196 32.26 -3.12 -4.20
N PHE A 197 31.26 -3.01 -3.31
CA PHE A 197 29.90 -3.47 -3.57
C PHE A 197 28.85 -2.36 -3.65
N GLY A 198 29.21 -1.12 -3.31
CA GLY A 198 28.28 0.02 -3.28
C GLY A 198 27.31 -0.03 -2.11
N LEU A 199 26.11 0.51 -2.33
CA LEU A 199 25.00 0.53 -1.38
C LEU A 199 23.93 -0.50 -1.77
N PRO A 200 23.15 -1.02 -0.80
CA PRO A 200 23.22 -0.80 0.64
C PRO A 200 24.42 -1.49 1.31
N CYS A 201 24.80 -1.02 2.50
CA CYS A 201 25.86 -1.63 3.30
C CYS A 201 25.48 -3.03 3.78
N ASN A 202 26.47 -3.89 4.02
CA ASN A 202 26.23 -5.21 4.60
C ASN A 202 25.64 -5.09 6.02
N VAL A 203 24.68 -5.96 6.35
CA VAL A 203 24.05 -6.01 7.67
C VAL A 203 24.79 -7.03 8.54
N ILE A 204 25.17 -6.62 9.75
CA ILE A 204 25.84 -7.51 10.71
C ILE A 204 24.81 -8.44 11.35
N THR A 205 24.70 -9.67 10.83
CA THR A 205 23.73 -10.69 11.24
C THR A 205 24.12 -11.44 12.51
N LYS A 206 24.41 -10.72 13.61
CA LYS A 206 24.85 -11.34 14.88
C LYS A 206 23.72 -11.60 15.87
N GLN A 207 23.03 -10.54 16.27
CA GLN A 207 22.00 -10.61 17.30
C GLN A 207 20.78 -9.84 16.81
N LEU A 208 19.64 -10.54 16.84
CA LEU A 208 18.33 -9.94 16.62
C LEU A 208 17.90 -9.22 17.89
N ILE A 209 17.34 -8.03 17.71
CA ILE A 209 16.77 -7.19 18.75
C ILE A 209 15.31 -6.88 18.39
N SER A 210 14.49 -6.69 19.41
CA SER A 210 13.18 -6.04 19.28
C SER A 210 13.37 -4.57 19.65
N LEU A 211 12.99 -3.65 18.77
CA LEU A 211 13.05 -2.22 19.06
C LEU A 211 12.02 -1.81 20.11
N ASN A 212 10.87 -2.48 20.12
CA ASN A 212 9.80 -2.23 21.10
C ASN A 212 9.94 -3.15 22.33
N THR A 213 9.77 -2.55 23.51
CA THR A 213 10.01 -3.15 24.83
C THR A 213 8.79 -3.86 25.43
N SER A 214 7.59 -3.62 24.91
CA SER A 214 6.32 -4.16 25.41
C SER A 214 5.96 -5.48 24.74
N CYS A 215 5.96 -5.53 23.40
CA CYS A 215 5.73 -6.72 22.57
C CYS A 215 6.30 -6.47 21.17
N PRO A 216 7.02 -7.44 20.54
CA PRO A 216 7.50 -7.26 19.17
C PRO A 216 6.30 -7.30 18.20
N THR A 217 5.81 -6.11 17.85
CA THR A 217 4.72 -5.96 16.88
C THR A 217 5.17 -6.28 15.45
N LEU A 218 6.44 -6.02 15.14
CA LEU A 218 7.10 -6.33 13.87
C LEU A 218 8.17 -7.41 14.03
N LYS A 219 8.74 -7.84 12.90
CA LYS A 219 9.86 -8.77 12.88
C LYS A 219 11.07 -8.19 13.61
N ASN A 220 11.76 -9.03 14.38
CA ASN A 220 13.02 -8.62 14.99
C ASN A 220 14.03 -8.22 13.91
N ILE A 221 14.81 -7.17 14.21
CA ILE A 221 15.84 -6.61 13.33
C ILE A 221 17.23 -6.80 13.93
N TYR A 222 18.29 -6.70 13.12
CA TYR A 222 19.64 -6.63 13.66
C TYR A 222 19.97 -5.21 14.17
N LEU A 223 20.86 -5.10 15.16
CA LEU A 223 21.17 -3.84 15.85
C LEU A 223 21.51 -2.65 14.94
N LEU A 224 22.12 -2.90 13.77
CA LEU A 224 22.51 -1.87 12.80
C LEU A 224 21.82 -2.09 11.44
N GLU A 225 20.68 -2.76 11.46
CA GLU A 225 19.85 -2.95 10.28
C GLU A 225 18.91 -1.75 10.11
N PHE A 226 18.94 -1.15 8.92
CA PHE A 226 18.10 -0.02 8.58
C PHE A 226 17.31 -0.34 7.32
N HIS A 227 16.02 0.01 7.33
CA HIS A 227 15.14 -0.21 6.20
C HIS A 227 14.53 1.09 5.68
N PRO A 228 15.21 1.82 4.78
CA PRO A 228 14.75 3.13 4.33
C PRO A 228 13.35 3.13 3.69
N SER A 229 12.95 2.05 2.99
CA SER A 229 11.59 1.97 2.41
C SER A 229 10.47 2.03 3.44
N LEU A 230 10.74 1.74 4.73
CA LEU A 230 9.73 1.88 5.78
C LEU A 230 9.31 3.33 5.99
N GLY A 231 10.11 4.30 5.52
CA GLY A 231 9.68 5.69 5.40
C GLY A 231 8.37 5.82 4.63
N LEU A 232 8.14 5.03 3.58
CA LEU A 232 6.93 5.09 2.73
C LEU A 232 5.64 4.64 3.44
N VAL A 233 5.73 4.09 4.65
CA VAL A 233 4.56 3.65 5.45
C VAL A 233 3.58 4.80 5.73
N TYR A 234 4.03 6.07 5.70
CA TYR A 234 3.13 7.22 5.84
C TYR A 234 2.06 7.33 4.73
N LEU A 235 2.27 6.68 3.58
CA LEU A 235 1.30 6.69 2.48
C LEU A 235 0.06 5.85 2.78
N ILE A 236 0.18 4.84 3.64
CA ILE A 236 -0.90 3.91 3.99
C ILE A 236 -2.08 4.63 4.64
N PRO A 237 -1.92 5.44 5.71
CA PRO A 237 -3.06 6.15 6.31
C PRO A 237 -3.71 7.13 5.33
N LYS A 238 -2.93 7.78 4.46
CA LYS A 238 -3.47 8.68 3.40
C LYS A 238 -4.32 7.91 2.38
N ALA A 239 -3.86 6.74 1.96
CA ALA A 239 -4.60 5.87 1.06
C ALA A 239 -5.89 5.34 1.71
N LEU A 240 -5.82 4.91 2.97
CA LEU A 240 -6.98 4.46 3.74
C LEU A 240 -8.00 5.57 3.92
N GLU A 241 -7.56 6.79 4.22
CA GLU A 241 -8.43 7.96 4.33
C GLU A 241 -9.12 8.26 2.99
N TYR A 242 -8.38 8.27 1.87
CA TYR A 242 -8.97 8.48 0.56
C TYR A 242 -10.05 7.44 0.24
N ILE A 243 -9.75 6.15 0.43
CA ILE A 243 -10.71 5.07 0.20
C ILE A 243 -11.92 5.25 1.11
N TYR A 244 -11.72 5.53 2.39
CA TYR A 244 -12.80 5.76 3.33
C TYR A 244 -13.70 6.93 2.90
N GLN A 245 -13.12 8.05 2.44
CA GLN A 245 -13.88 9.21 1.97
C GLN A 245 -14.73 8.89 0.73
N GLU A 246 -14.21 8.11 -0.22
CA GLU A 246 -14.98 7.66 -1.38
C GLU A 246 -16.22 6.86 -0.93
N PHE A 247 -16.03 5.85 -0.07
CA PHE A 247 -17.14 5.07 0.49
C PHE A 247 -18.09 5.92 1.35
N TYR A 248 -17.57 6.87 2.11
CA TYR A 248 -18.36 7.79 2.91
C TYR A 248 -19.27 8.66 2.03
N SER A 249 -18.75 9.15 0.90
CA SER A 249 -19.49 9.97 -0.06
C SER A 249 -20.66 9.22 -0.71
N ILE A 250 -20.48 7.92 -0.95
CA ILE A 250 -21.46 7.00 -1.54
C ILE A 250 -22.50 6.58 -0.50
N CYS A 251 -22.07 6.05 0.65
CA CYS A 251 -22.94 5.46 1.66
C CYS A 251 -23.62 6.50 2.57
N ARG A 252 -23.02 7.68 2.74
CA ARG A 252 -23.52 8.82 3.54
C ARG A 252 -24.06 8.41 4.92
N PRO A 253 -23.23 7.82 5.79
CA PRO A 253 -23.68 7.36 7.10
C PRO A 253 -24.18 8.53 7.96
N LYS A 254 -25.41 8.39 8.50
CA LYS A 254 -26.09 9.46 9.27
C LYS A 254 -25.74 9.51 10.76
N THR A 255 -25.05 8.49 11.26
CA THR A 255 -24.71 8.38 12.69
C THR A 255 -23.27 7.89 12.87
N ALA A 256 -22.67 8.17 14.02
CA ALA A 256 -21.30 7.77 14.33
C ALA A 256 -21.13 6.23 14.29
N SER A 257 -22.14 5.48 14.75
CA SER A 257 -22.15 4.01 14.66
C SER A 257 -22.05 3.51 13.22
N LYS A 258 -22.85 4.09 12.32
CA LYS A 258 -22.83 3.73 10.90
C LYS A 258 -21.51 4.13 10.24
N ALA A 259 -20.92 5.25 10.66
CA ALA A 259 -19.62 5.71 10.15
C ALA A 259 -18.47 4.80 10.61
N SER A 260 -18.48 4.37 11.87
CA SER A 260 -17.50 3.42 12.42
C SER A 260 -17.65 2.03 11.80
N ASN A 261 -18.88 1.54 11.60
CA ASN A 261 -19.12 0.27 10.91
C ASN A 261 -18.68 0.33 9.43
N LEU A 262 -18.87 1.47 8.75
CA LEU A 262 -18.35 1.68 7.40
C LEU A 262 -16.80 1.60 7.39
N GLU A 263 -16.12 2.26 8.33
CA GLU A 263 -14.65 2.20 8.43
C GLU A 263 -14.17 0.77 8.66
N LYS A 264 -14.84 0.04 9.55
CA LYS A 264 -14.58 -1.38 9.80
C LYS A 264 -14.70 -2.23 8.53
N GLN A 265 -15.77 -2.05 7.76
CA GLN A 265 -15.99 -2.80 6.52
C GLN A 265 -14.96 -2.46 5.44
N VAL A 266 -14.63 -1.18 5.30
CA VAL A 266 -13.59 -0.72 4.37
C VAL A 266 -12.24 -1.31 4.75
N LEU A 267 -11.85 -1.25 6.03
CA LEU A 267 -10.59 -1.82 6.50
C LEU A 267 -10.53 -3.33 6.31
N GLN A 268 -11.63 -4.04 6.57
CA GLN A 268 -11.72 -5.48 6.34
C GLN A 268 -11.50 -5.80 4.85
N LEU A 269 -12.18 -5.07 3.96
CA LEU A 269 -12.04 -5.24 2.52
C LEU A 269 -10.60 -4.96 2.04
N VAL A 270 -9.94 -3.95 2.60
CA VAL A 270 -8.55 -3.64 2.27
C VAL A 270 -7.61 -4.76 2.74
N VAL A 271 -7.80 -5.30 3.94
CA VAL A 271 -7.02 -6.43 4.46
C VAL A 271 -7.24 -7.68 3.60
N ASP A 272 -8.49 -7.98 3.26
CA ASP A 272 -8.84 -9.15 2.45
C ASP A 272 -8.26 -9.04 1.03
N GLU A 273 -8.36 -7.87 0.38
CA GLU A 273 -7.74 -7.63 -0.93
C GLU A 273 -6.21 -7.75 -0.82
N TRP A 274 -5.57 -7.18 0.21
CA TRP A 274 -4.11 -7.30 0.39
C TRP A 274 -3.65 -8.76 0.51
N LEU A 275 -4.38 -9.58 1.26
CA LEU A 275 -4.05 -11.00 1.47
C LEU A 275 -4.33 -11.88 0.25
N THR A 276 -5.31 -11.49 -0.58
CA THR A 276 -5.75 -12.28 -1.75
C THR A 276 -5.24 -11.73 -3.08
N MET A 277 -4.53 -10.59 -3.07
CA MET A 277 -4.07 -9.90 -4.26
C MET A 277 -3.19 -10.82 -5.11
N GLU A 278 -3.71 -11.21 -6.28
CA GLU A 278 -2.92 -11.92 -7.27
C GLU A 278 -1.81 -11.00 -7.82
N LYS A 279 -0.61 -11.55 -8.00
CA LYS A 279 0.47 -10.82 -8.64
C LYS A 279 0.04 -10.40 -10.06
N PRO A 280 0.11 -9.11 -10.44
CA PRO A 280 -0.32 -8.66 -11.77
C PRO A 280 0.37 -9.41 -12.94
N GLU A 281 1.56 -9.94 -12.67
CA GLU A 281 2.40 -10.73 -13.58
C GLU A 281 1.70 -12.02 -14.06
N THR A 282 0.81 -12.60 -13.25
CA THR A 282 0.10 -13.85 -13.59
C THR A 282 -0.89 -13.66 -14.74
N LEU A 283 -1.33 -12.43 -14.98
CA LEU A 283 -2.24 -12.09 -16.08
C LEU A 283 -1.56 -12.20 -17.45
N TYR A 284 -0.23 -12.14 -17.50
CA TYR A 284 0.55 -12.31 -18.72
C TYR A 284 0.80 -13.79 -19.03
N SER A 285 1.09 -14.08 -20.31
CA SER A 285 1.42 -15.45 -20.73
C SER A 285 2.65 -16.02 -20.00
N SER A 286 2.71 -17.35 -19.84
CA SER A 286 3.87 -18.02 -19.20
C SER A 286 5.21 -17.68 -19.88
N GLN A 287 5.20 -17.37 -21.18
CA GLN A 287 6.39 -16.95 -21.89
C GLN A 287 6.87 -15.57 -21.42
N ILE A 288 5.97 -14.58 -21.33
CA ILE A 288 6.28 -13.23 -20.85
C ILE A 288 6.73 -13.29 -19.38
N GLN A 289 6.06 -14.09 -18.55
CA GLN A 289 6.48 -14.31 -17.16
C GLN A 289 7.94 -14.78 -17.07
N LYS A 290 8.35 -15.70 -17.95
CA LYS A 290 9.73 -16.21 -17.99
C LYS A 290 10.72 -15.22 -18.59
N ASP A 291 10.32 -14.48 -19.62
CA ASP A 291 11.23 -13.63 -20.40
C ASP A 291 11.41 -12.24 -19.82
N LEU A 292 10.39 -11.69 -19.16
CA LEU A 292 10.40 -10.35 -18.57
C LEU A 292 10.50 -10.39 -17.05
N PHE A 293 9.56 -11.08 -16.39
CA PHE A 293 9.37 -11.00 -14.93
C PHE A 293 10.28 -11.93 -14.12
N ALA A 294 10.86 -12.95 -14.73
CA ALA A 294 11.69 -13.92 -14.00
C ALA A 294 12.92 -13.27 -13.35
N GLU A 295 13.03 -13.43 -12.04
CA GLU A 295 14.15 -12.94 -11.21
C GLU A 295 15.35 -13.90 -11.24
N VAL A 296 15.98 -14.07 -12.40
CA VAL A 296 17.08 -15.04 -12.56
C VAL A 296 18.42 -14.36 -12.83
N LEU A 297 18.56 -13.66 -13.96
CA LEU A 297 19.87 -13.11 -14.38
C LEU A 297 20.04 -11.65 -14.00
N ILE A 298 19.10 -10.79 -14.41
CA ILE A 298 19.25 -9.33 -14.25
C ILE A 298 19.12 -8.89 -12.79
N GLU A 299 18.41 -9.67 -11.97
CA GLU A 299 18.26 -9.40 -10.53
C GLU A 299 19.47 -9.85 -9.70
N ASP A 300 20.42 -10.58 -10.29
CA ASP A 300 21.63 -11.03 -9.62
C ASP A 300 22.83 -10.13 -10.02
N PRO A 301 23.33 -9.27 -9.11
CA PRO A 301 24.40 -8.33 -9.41
C PRO A 301 25.68 -9.01 -9.93
N VAL A 302 25.98 -10.23 -9.46
CA VAL A 302 27.17 -10.98 -9.89
C VAL A 302 27.00 -11.46 -11.33
N MET A 303 25.83 -11.96 -11.69
CA MET A 303 25.53 -12.38 -13.06
C MET A 303 25.57 -11.18 -14.03
N VAL A 304 25.05 -10.03 -13.60
CA VAL A 304 25.12 -8.78 -14.37
C VAL A 304 26.57 -8.33 -14.55
N GLN A 305 27.41 -8.45 -13.51
CA GLN A 305 28.85 -8.16 -13.60
C GLN A 305 29.55 -9.09 -14.60
N GLU A 306 29.26 -10.39 -14.58
CA GLU A 306 29.82 -11.36 -15.54
C GLU A 306 29.41 -11.02 -16.99
N ILE A 307 28.15 -10.63 -17.21
CA ILE A 307 27.67 -10.17 -18.52
C ILE A 307 28.44 -8.92 -18.95
N ALA A 308 28.66 -7.97 -18.05
CA ALA A 308 29.40 -6.75 -18.32
C ALA A 308 30.85 -7.04 -18.73
N LEU A 309 31.54 -7.94 -18.00
CA LEU A 309 32.91 -8.38 -18.33
C LEU A 309 32.95 -9.06 -19.70
N SER A 310 31.95 -9.89 -20.01
CA SER A 310 31.83 -10.56 -21.32
C SER A 310 31.68 -9.58 -22.47
N LEU A 311 30.91 -8.52 -22.26
CA LEU A 311 30.71 -7.44 -23.23
C LEU A 311 32.04 -6.73 -23.54
N LEU A 312 32.90 -6.57 -22.53
CA LEU A 312 34.23 -5.98 -22.69
C LEU A 312 35.19 -6.91 -23.44
N GLU A 313 35.18 -8.21 -23.15
CA GLU A 313 36.04 -9.19 -23.82
C GLU A 313 35.76 -9.25 -25.33
N VAL A 314 34.49 -9.29 -25.74
CA VAL A 314 34.08 -9.32 -27.15
C VAL A 314 34.56 -8.08 -27.93
N GLY A 315 34.65 -6.92 -27.29
CA GLY A 315 35.08 -5.68 -27.94
C GLY A 315 36.58 -5.41 -27.93
N VAL A 316 37.37 -6.19 -27.18
CA VAL A 316 38.84 -6.07 -27.11
C VAL A 316 39.53 -6.89 -28.20
N ASP A 317 38.92 -7.97 -28.67
CA ASP A 317 39.47 -8.81 -29.74
C ASP A 317 39.43 -8.13 -31.13
N GLU A 318 38.56 -7.13 -31.33
CA GLU A 318 38.41 -6.49 -32.65
C GLU A 318 39.33 -5.28 -32.90
N GLU A 319 39.87 -4.60 -31.88
CA GLU A 319 40.68 -3.38 -32.10
C GLU A 319 41.79 -3.17 -31.06
N LYS A 320 43.03 -2.95 -31.52
CA LYS A 320 44.14 -2.41 -30.71
C LYS A 320 43.88 -0.94 -30.33
N LYS A 321 42.84 -0.69 -29.52
CA LYS A 321 42.43 0.64 -29.05
C LYS A 321 43.50 1.26 -28.14
N THR A 322 43.74 2.57 -28.29
CA THR A 322 44.60 3.36 -27.40
C THR A 322 43.98 3.49 -26.00
N GLY A 323 44.77 3.92 -24.99
CA GLY A 323 44.29 3.98 -23.58
C GLY A 323 43.01 4.80 -23.37
N ARG A 324 42.82 5.90 -24.13
CA ARG A 324 41.62 6.75 -24.05
C ARG A 324 40.41 6.12 -24.75
N GLU A 325 40.62 5.47 -25.89
CA GLU A 325 39.57 4.76 -26.63
C GLU A 325 39.06 3.54 -25.85
N LYS A 326 39.96 2.84 -25.14
CA LYS A 326 39.60 1.76 -24.21
C LYS A 326 38.70 2.27 -23.07
N GLN A 327 39.04 3.40 -22.46
CA GLN A 327 38.22 4.00 -21.40
C GLN A 327 36.82 4.39 -21.90
N LEU A 328 36.73 5.02 -23.09
CA LEU A 328 35.46 5.38 -23.70
C LEU A 328 34.61 4.14 -24.02
N PHE A 329 35.24 3.08 -24.55
CA PHE A 329 34.55 1.82 -24.84
C PHE A 329 33.99 1.14 -23.59
N ILE A 330 34.74 1.14 -22.48
CA ILE A 330 34.29 0.61 -21.19
C ILE A 330 33.07 1.40 -20.69
N LEU A 331 33.14 2.73 -20.74
CA LEU A 331 32.06 3.59 -20.29
C LEU A 331 30.80 3.44 -21.14
N ASP A 332 30.94 3.33 -22.47
CA ASP A 332 29.83 3.08 -23.38
C ASP A 332 29.17 1.71 -23.11
N SER A 333 29.98 0.66 -22.92
CA SER A 333 29.52 -0.69 -22.60
C SER A 333 28.70 -0.73 -21.30
N PHE A 334 29.17 -0.07 -20.24
CA PHE A 334 28.42 0.02 -18.98
C PHE A 334 27.17 0.90 -19.11
N SER A 335 27.23 1.97 -19.90
CA SER A 335 26.07 2.84 -20.15
C SER A 335 24.94 2.07 -20.84
N VAL A 336 25.26 1.27 -21.85
CA VAL A 336 24.30 0.41 -22.57
C VAL A 336 23.70 -0.66 -21.65
N LEU A 337 24.52 -1.28 -20.79
CA LEU A 337 24.03 -2.25 -19.81
C LEU A 337 23.07 -1.61 -18.81
N MET A 338 23.44 -0.46 -18.25
CA MET A 338 22.58 0.28 -17.31
C MET A 338 21.28 0.74 -17.98
N GLU A 339 21.34 1.17 -19.24
CA GLU A 339 20.15 1.49 -20.02
C GLU A 339 19.24 0.26 -20.17
N LEU A 340 19.79 -0.90 -20.53
CA LEU A 340 19.00 -2.13 -20.67
C LEU A 340 18.32 -2.55 -19.36
N VAL A 341 19.05 -2.51 -18.23
CA VAL A 341 18.51 -2.83 -16.91
C VAL A 341 17.39 -1.85 -16.55
N THR A 342 17.59 -0.55 -16.79
CA THR A 342 16.59 0.49 -16.55
C THR A 342 15.35 0.31 -17.42
N LEU A 343 15.52 -0.03 -18.69
CA LEU A 343 14.42 -0.31 -19.62
C LEU A 343 13.60 -1.52 -19.18
N ARG A 344 14.26 -2.59 -18.71
CA ARG A 344 13.56 -3.77 -18.16
C ARG A 344 12.75 -3.39 -16.93
N HIS A 345 13.36 -2.69 -15.98
CA HIS A 345 12.70 -2.29 -14.73
C HIS A 345 11.46 -1.44 -15.01
N ARG A 346 11.60 -0.38 -15.83
CA ARG A 346 10.46 0.46 -16.24
C ARG A 346 9.39 -0.32 -17.00
N LEU A 347 9.78 -1.30 -17.82
CA LEU A 347 8.81 -2.12 -18.54
C LEU A 347 8.02 -3.02 -17.58
N ILE A 348 8.67 -3.58 -16.56
CA ILE A 348 7.99 -4.36 -15.50
C ILE A 348 7.00 -3.46 -14.77
N GLU A 349 7.40 -2.27 -14.31
CA GLU A 349 6.51 -1.31 -13.63
C GLU A 349 5.29 -1.00 -14.50
N VAL A 350 5.50 -0.52 -15.72
CA VAL A 350 4.40 -0.11 -16.61
C VAL A 350 3.52 -1.31 -17.00
N ALA A 351 4.08 -2.51 -17.16
CA ALA A 351 3.30 -3.72 -17.41
C ALA A 351 2.44 -4.09 -16.20
N THR A 352 2.99 -4.06 -14.98
CA THR A 352 2.19 -4.35 -13.77
C THR A 352 1.06 -3.35 -13.57
N GLU A 353 1.30 -2.05 -13.80
CA GLU A 353 0.27 -1.01 -13.79
C GLU A 353 -0.78 -1.24 -14.89
N SER A 354 -0.35 -1.60 -16.10
CA SER A 354 -1.25 -1.90 -17.22
C SER A 354 -2.16 -3.09 -16.92
N ALA A 355 -1.63 -4.12 -16.28
CA ALA A 355 -2.38 -5.31 -15.91
C ALA A 355 -3.47 -5.01 -14.86
N GLN A 356 -3.16 -4.16 -13.88
CA GLN A 356 -4.16 -3.69 -12.91
C GLN A 356 -5.22 -2.78 -13.54
N LEU A 357 -4.82 -1.84 -14.40
CA LEU A 357 -5.76 -1.00 -15.13
C LEU A 357 -6.65 -1.79 -16.08
N ALA A 358 -6.12 -2.83 -16.72
CA ALA A 358 -6.90 -3.75 -17.53
C ALA A 358 -7.95 -4.50 -16.70
N ARG A 359 -7.62 -4.92 -15.47
CA ARG A 359 -8.58 -5.53 -14.53
C ARG A 359 -9.73 -4.56 -14.22
N PHE A 360 -9.42 -3.30 -13.90
CA PHE A 360 -10.46 -2.28 -13.66
C PHE A 360 -11.28 -1.97 -14.91
N TYR A 361 -10.63 -1.83 -16.06
CA TYR A 361 -11.32 -1.60 -17.32
C TYR A 361 -12.34 -2.70 -17.62
N LYS A 362 -11.96 -3.98 -17.44
CA LYS A 362 -12.87 -5.12 -17.63
C LYS A 362 -14.06 -5.07 -16.67
N ALA A 363 -13.82 -4.72 -15.40
CA ALA A 363 -14.89 -4.58 -14.42
C ALA A 363 -15.89 -3.50 -14.84
N PHE A 364 -15.40 -2.30 -15.19
CA PHE A 364 -16.25 -1.21 -15.67
C PHE A 364 -16.98 -1.53 -16.98
N ALA A 365 -16.31 -2.17 -17.93
CA ALA A 365 -16.92 -2.58 -19.19
C ALA A 365 -18.06 -3.57 -18.95
N MET A 366 -17.83 -4.58 -18.10
CA MET A 366 -18.84 -5.57 -17.74
C MET A 366 -20.05 -4.93 -17.05
N GLU A 367 -19.82 -4.01 -16.12
CA GLU A 367 -20.89 -3.31 -15.41
C GLU A 367 -21.71 -2.40 -16.34
N ALA A 368 -21.05 -1.77 -17.31
CA ALA A 368 -21.70 -0.97 -18.36
C ALA A 368 -22.36 -1.82 -19.47
N GLY A 369 -22.28 -3.15 -19.41
CA GLY A 369 -22.89 -4.07 -20.37
C GLY A 369 -22.07 -4.31 -21.64
N PHE A 370 -20.80 -3.90 -21.68
CA PHE A 370 -19.87 -4.13 -22.79
C PHE A 370 -19.04 -5.40 -22.59
N GLY A 371 -18.58 -5.99 -23.69
CA GLY A 371 -17.67 -7.14 -23.65
C GLY A 371 -16.20 -6.73 -23.46
N GLU A 372 -15.35 -7.66 -23.00
CA GLU A 372 -13.93 -7.36 -22.76
C GLU A 372 -13.07 -7.27 -24.03
N PHE A 373 -13.62 -7.61 -25.19
CA PHE A 373 -12.90 -7.60 -26.47
C PHE A 373 -12.45 -6.20 -26.92
N HIS A 374 -13.07 -5.13 -26.39
CA HIS A 374 -12.65 -3.74 -26.64
C HIS A 374 -11.27 -3.39 -26.08
N LEU A 375 -10.74 -4.22 -25.18
CA LEU A 375 -9.41 -4.04 -24.60
C LEU A 375 -8.29 -4.42 -25.58
N TYR A 376 -8.57 -5.26 -26.58
CA TYR A 376 -7.54 -5.91 -27.37
C TYR A 376 -7.65 -5.56 -28.84
N LEU A 377 -6.49 -5.45 -29.48
CA LEU A 377 -6.37 -5.38 -30.93
C LEU A 377 -5.65 -6.63 -31.45
N ARG A 378 -6.09 -7.13 -32.61
CA ARG A 378 -5.37 -8.17 -33.34
C ARG A 378 -4.63 -7.53 -34.54
N PRO A 379 -3.34 -7.80 -34.73
CA PRO A 379 -2.65 -7.35 -35.92
C PRO A 379 -3.25 -8.04 -37.16
N VAL A 380 -3.66 -7.23 -38.14
CA VAL A 380 -4.17 -7.72 -39.43
C VAL A 380 -3.12 -7.43 -40.50
N HIS A 381 -2.64 -8.48 -41.17
CA HIS A 381 -1.73 -8.31 -42.30
C HIS A 381 -2.44 -7.58 -43.43
N PHE A 382 -1.79 -6.57 -44.00
CA PHE A 382 -2.34 -5.79 -45.10
C PHE A 382 -2.77 -6.66 -46.29
N GLU A 383 -2.08 -7.78 -46.50
CA GLU A 383 -2.38 -8.80 -47.52
C GLU A 383 -3.73 -9.51 -47.32
N SER A 384 -4.26 -9.49 -46.09
CA SER A 384 -5.58 -10.04 -45.75
C SER A 384 -6.72 -9.04 -45.95
N ALA A 385 -6.40 -7.76 -46.24
CA ALA A 385 -7.41 -6.75 -46.52
C ALA A 385 -7.95 -6.94 -47.95
N SER A 386 -9.21 -7.36 -48.06
CA SER A 386 -9.91 -7.39 -49.35
C SER A 386 -10.46 -6.00 -49.68
N HIS A 387 -10.13 -5.49 -50.87
CA HIS A 387 -10.65 -4.21 -51.34
C HIS A 387 -12.17 -4.30 -51.52
N ARG A 388 -12.95 -3.61 -50.66
CA ARG A 388 -14.38 -3.45 -50.87
C ARG A 388 -14.61 -2.31 -51.86
N GLU A 389 -15.23 -2.60 -53.01
CA GLU A 389 -15.52 -1.68 -54.13
C GLU A 389 -16.35 -0.40 -53.78
N LYS A 390 -16.72 -0.19 -52.51
CA LYS A 390 -17.46 1.00 -52.02
C LYS A 390 -16.91 1.58 -50.72
N ALA A 391 -15.65 1.31 -50.37
CA ALA A 391 -15.04 1.82 -49.13
C ALA A 391 -14.98 3.36 -49.06
N ASP A 392 -14.89 4.03 -50.21
CA ASP A 392 -14.80 5.50 -50.33
C ASP A 392 -16.14 6.24 -50.05
N HIS A 393 -17.23 5.51 -49.83
CA HIS A 393 -18.59 6.08 -49.70
C HIS A 393 -19.31 5.68 -48.41
N LEU A 394 -18.59 5.16 -47.41
CA LEU A 394 -19.18 4.94 -46.10
C LEU A 394 -19.32 6.30 -45.38
N PRO A 395 -20.54 6.76 -45.04
CA PRO A 395 -20.70 7.94 -44.19
C PRO A 395 -19.97 7.69 -42.86
N PRO A 396 -19.46 8.73 -42.19
CA PRO A 396 -18.81 8.57 -40.89
C PRO A 396 -19.75 7.84 -39.95
N VAL A 397 -19.37 6.62 -39.58
CA VAL A 397 -20.13 5.79 -38.64
C VAL A 397 -19.92 6.42 -37.27
N PHE A 398 -20.97 7.01 -36.72
CA PHE A 398 -20.94 7.51 -35.35
C PHE A 398 -20.89 6.31 -34.40
N ILE A 399 -20.22 6.47 -33.25
CA ILE A 399 -20.09 5.39 -32.25
C ILE A 399 -21.46 4.84 -31.83
N THR A 400 -22.49 5.68 -31.88
CA THR A 400 -23.89 5.31 -31.58
C THR A 400 -24.51 4.36 -32.61
N SER A 401 -24.07 4.39 -33.87
CA SER A 401 -24.52 3.45 -34.91
C SER A 401 -23.83 2.08 -34.85
N LEU A 402 -22.67 1.97 -34.19
CA LEU A 402 -22.06 0.67 -33.89
C LEU A 402 -22.82 -0.06 -32.78
N LEU A 403 -23.39 0.66 -31.81
CA LEU A 403 -24.18 0.09 -30.71
C LEU A 403 -25.46 -0.64 -31.17
N GLU A 404 -25.96 -0.35 -32.38
CA GLU A 404 -27.16 -0.99 -32.95
C GLU A 404 -26.83 -2.23 -33.81
N ASP A 405 -25.62 -2.34 -34.37
CA ASP A 405 -25.15 -3.46 -35.18
C ASP A 405 -23.67 -3.80 -34.89
N ASP A 406 -23.44 -4.54 -33.80
CA ASP A 406 -22.11 -5.01 -33.36
C ASP A 406 -21.54 -6.17 -34.21
N SER A 407 -22.17 -6.53 -35.34
CA SER A 407 -21.75 -7.67 -36.16
C SER A 407 -20.37 -7.47 -36.81
N CYS A 408 -19.93 -6.22 -36.95
CA CYS A 408 -18.64 -5.85 -37.54
C CYS A 408 -17.50 -5.74 -36.52
N VAL A 409 -17.77 -5.88 -35.22
CA VAL A 409 -16.75 -5.73 -34.17
C VAL A 409 -16.00 -7.04 -33.98
N ASP A 410 -14.66 -7.00 -34.07
CA ASP A 410 -13.81 -8.15 -33.78
C ASP A 410 -13.91 -8.51 -32.29
N ARG A 411 -14.43 -9.71 -31.99
CA ARG A 411 -14.63 -10.21 -30.62
C ARG A 411 -13.41 -11.00 -30.12
N TYR A 412 -12.22 -10.57 -30.53
CA TYR A 412 -11.00 -11.23 -30.14
C TYR A 412 -10.73 -11.05 -28.65
N ILE A 413 -10.53 -12.17 -27.95
CA ILE A 413 -10.12 -12.20 -26.55
C ILE A 413 -8.93 -13.16 -26.46
N PRO A 414 -7.72 -12.68 -26.12
CA PRO A 414 -6.58 -13.54 -25.88
C PRO A 414 -6.74 -14.30 -24.55
N SER A 415 -6.11 -15.46 -24.44
CA SER A 415 -6.13 -16.28 -23.22
C SER A 415 -5.33 -15.68 -22.05
N SER A 416 -4.47 -14.71 -22.34
CA SER A 416 -3.64 -13.99 -21.38
C SER A 416 -3.36 -12.58 -21.93
N LEU A 417 -3.08 -11.62 -21.06
CA LEU A 417 -2.76 -10.25 -21.44
C LEU A 417 -1.49 -10.24 -22.31
N PRO A 418 -1.55 -9.71 -23.55
CA PRO A 418 -0.35 -9.49 -24.35
C PRO A 418 0.40 -8.25 -23.86
N LEU A 419 1.69 -8.15 -24.18
CA LEU A 419 2.34 -6.83 -24.16
C LEU A 419 1.76 -6.00 -25.31
N SER A 420 1.57 -4.70 -25.09
CA SER A 420 1.08 -3.74 -26.09
C SER A 420 1.72 -3.90 -27.48
N ILE A 421 3.04 -4.09 -27.54
CA ILE A 421 3.78 -4.26 -28.79
C ILE A 421 3.31 -5.48 -29.60
N GLN A 422 2.82 -6.53 -28.95
CA GLN A 422 2.39 -7.77 -29.62
C GLN A 422 1.06 -7.60 -30.35
N GLU A 423 0.27 -6.58 -30.01
CA GLU A 423 -0.93 -6.19 -30.74
C GLU A 423 -0.60 -5.50 -32.07
N ILE A 424 0.61 -4.96 -32.19
CA ILE A 424 1.10 -4.25 -33.38
C ILE A 424 2.02 -5.17 -34.21
N ASP A 425 3.04 -5.76 -33.58
CA ASP A 425 4.04 -6.60 -34.22
C ASP A 425 4.55 -7.70 -33.27
N SER A 426 4.20 -8.95 -33.62
CA SER A 426 4.60 -10.14 -32.87
C SER A 426 6.10 -10.47 -32.93
N HIS A 427 6.85 -9.93 -33.89
CA HIS A 427 8.29 -10.15 -34.05
C HIS A 427 9.12 -9.19 -33.19
N ILE A 428 8.69 -7.93 -33.06
CA ILE A 428 9.37 -6.94 -32.21
C ILE A 428 9.21 -7.31 -30.74
N GLY A 429 8.05 -7.87 -30.36
CA GLY A 429 7.75 -8.31 -29.00
C GLY A 429 8.50 -9.57 -28.52
N LYS A 430 9.49 -10.09 -29.27
CA LYS A 430 10.31 -11.24 -28.87
C LYS A 430 11.63 -10.79 -28.26
N PHE A 431 11.79 -11.00 -26.97
CA PHE A 431 13.00 -10.77 -26.20
C PHE A 431 13.08 -11.77 -25.05
N SER A 432 14.25 -11.90 -24.41
CA SER A 432 14.37 -12.72 -23.21
C SER A 432 15.48 -12.20 -22.30
N PHE A 433 15.14 -11.96 -21.03
CA PHE A 433 16.08 -11.66 -19.95
C PHE A 433 16.46 -12.92 -19.15
N ARG A 434 15.95 -14.09 -19.55
CA ARG A 434 16.17 -15.35 -18.84
C ARG A 434 17.52 -15.99 -19.11
N THR A 435 18.06 -15.79 -20.32
CA THR A 435 19.31 -16.41 -20.75
C THR A 435 20.37 -15.37 -21.07
N ARG A 436 21.64 -15.74 -20.85
CA ARG A 436 22.78 -14.86 -21.16
C ARG A 436 22.79 -14.45 -22.63
N ASP A 437 22.53 -15.39 -23.54
CA ASP A 437 22.45 -15.10 -24.98
C ASP A 437 21.34 -14.11 -25.32
N GLY A 438 20.17 -14.22 -24.66
CA GLY A 438 19.06 -13.29 -24.81
C GLY A 438 19.46 -11.87 -24.40
N VAL A 439 20.08 -11.72 -23.23
CA VAL A 439 20.58 -10.44 -22.75
C VAL A 439 21.67 -9.87 -23.67
N MET A 440 22.62 -10.69 -24.11
CA MET A 440 23.67 -10.27 -25.05
C MET A 440 23.10 -9.81 -26.40
N GLN A 441 22.00 -10.41 -26.87
CA GLN A 441 21.30 -9.94 -28.07
C GLN A 441 20.63 -8.57 -27.84
N LEU A 442 20.09 -8.34 -26.65
CA LEU A 442 19.44 -7.08 -26.28
C LEU A 442 20.44 -5.93 -26.08
N LEU A 443 21.67 -6.22 -25.65
CA LEU A 443 22.75 -5.24 -25.50
C LEU A 443 23.26 -4.67 -26.84
N ARG A 444 22.87 -5.25 -27.98
CA ARG A 444 23.19 -4.66 -29.29
C ARG A 444 22.39 -3.37 -29.51
N PRO A 445 22.88 -2.41 -30.30
CA PRO A 445 22.15 -1.16 -30.56
C PRO A 445 20.72 -1.35 -31.09
N SER A 446 20.49 -2.40 -31.89
CA SER A 446 19.15 -2.76 -32.36
C SER A 446 18.26 -3.37 -31.28
N GLY A 447 18.85 -4.07 -30.29
CA GLY A 447 18.14 -4.61 -29.13
C GLY A 447 17.67 -3.51 -28.17
N ILE A 448 18.53 -2.55 -27.86
CA ILE A 448 18.18 -1.39 -27.04
C ILE A 448 17.03 -0.60 -27.67
N ARG A 449 17.12 -0.27 -28.97
CA ARG A 449 16.04 0.42 -29.70
C ARG A 449 14.73 -0.35 -29.69
N LYS A 450 14.78 -1.69 -29.79
CA LYS A 450 13.59 -2.55 -29.65
C LYS A 450 12.99 -2.41 -28.25
N MET A 451 13.79 -2.50 -27.20
CA MET A 451 13.30 -2.36 -25.82
C MET A 451 12.69 -0.99 -25.54
N GLN A 452 13.29 0.08 -26.05
CA GLN A 452 12.73 1.44 -26.00
C GLN A 452 11.35 1.51 -26.67
N LEU A 453 11.21 0.91 -27.85
CA LEU A 453 9.93 0.86 -28.58
C LEU A 453 8.87 0.05 -27.81
N ILE A 454 9.24 -1.11 -27.26
CA ILE A 454 8.34 -1.93 -26.44
C ILE A 454 7.84 -1.14 -25.23
N LEU A 455 8.75 -0.47 -24.52
CA LEU A 455 8.39 0.39 -23.38
C LEU A 455 7.47 1.53 -23.80
N ALA A 456 7.76 2.21 -24.92
CA ALA A 456 6.93 3.30 -25.41
C ALA A 456 5.50 2.83 -25.73
N CYS A 457 5.35 1.70 -26.41
CA CYS A 457 4.03 1.10 -26.66
C CYS A 457 3.31 0.77 -25.35
N GLN A 458 4.00 0.22 -24.35
CA GLN A 458 3.40 -0.17 -23.09
C GLN A 458 2.94 1.05 -22.28
N VAL A 459 3.73 2.12 -22.29
CA VAL A 459 3.38 3.40 -21.64
C VAL A 459 2.14 4.02 -22.30
N ILE A 460 2.05 3.97 -23.64
CA ILE A 460 0.87 4.47 -24.36
C ILE A 460 -0.36 3.67 -23.97
N GLN A 461 -0.29 2.33 -24.01
CA GLN A 461 -1.41 1.48 -23.61
C GLN A 461 -1.85 1.77 -22.18
N LYS A 462 -0.89 1.85 -21.24
CA LYS A 462 -1.18 2.19 -19.85
C LYS A 462 -1.91 3.53 -19.73
N ASN A 463 -1.43 4.58 -20.39
CA ASN A 463 -2.02 5.92 -20.28
C ASN A 463 -3.44 5.97 -20.88
N VAL A 464 -3.68 5.23 -21.98
CA VAL A 464 -5.02 5.09 -22.56
C VAL A 464 -5.95 4.37 -21.59
N LEU A 465 -5.50 3.28 -20.97
CA LEU A 465 -6.29 2.55 -19.97
C LEU A 465 -6.59 3.42 -18.75
N LEU A 466 -5.61 4.17 -18.25
CA LEU A 466 -5.78 5.08 -17.13
C LEU A 466 -6.86 6.13 -17.46
N ALA A 467 -6.77 6.76 -18.62
CA ALA A 467 -7.77 7.74 -19.06
C ALA A 467 -9.17 7.12 -19.17
N ALA A 468 -9.28 5.91 -19.73
CA ALA A 468 -10.56 5.21 -19.86
C ALA A 468 -11.17 4.85 -18.49
N VAL A 469 -10.36 4.34 -17.57
CA VAL A 469 -10.79 4.01 -16.19
C VAL A 469 -11.20 5.26 -15.43
N GLN A 470 -10.44 6.36 -15.53
CA GLN A 470 -10.80 7.63 -14.89
C GLN A 470 -12.07 8.25 -15.49
N GLN A 471 -12.27 8.15 -16.80
CA GLN A 471 -13.49 8.62 -17.44
C GLN A 471 -14.71 7.79 -17.01
N ALA A 472 -14.56 6.46 -16.94
CA ALA A 472 -15.61 5.57 -16.46
C ALA A 472 -15.97 5.86 -14.99
N SER A 473 -14.99 6.02 -14.10
CA SER A 473 -15.25 6.33 -12.69
C SER A 473 -15.97 7.66 -12.50
N PHE A 474 -15.66 8.68 -13.31
CA PHE A 474 -16.38 9.96 -13.27
C PHE A 474 -17.86 9.82 -13.64
N CYS A 475 -18.19 8.95 -14.61
CA CYS A 475 -19.59 8.69 -14.98
C CYS A 475 -20.41 8.13 -13.81
N TYR A 476 -19.80 7.33 -12.92
CA TYR A 476 -20.45 6.83 -11.71
C TYR A 476 -20.74 7.94 -10.70
N LEU A 477 -19.78 8.85 -10.50
CA LEU A 477 -19.95 9.98 -9.58
C LEU A 477 -21.02 10.97 -10.05
N ALA A 478 -21.26 11.06 -11.36
CA ALA A 478 -22.26 11.93 -11.96
C ALA A 478 -23.69 11.35 -11.96
N GLN A 479 -23.88 10.05 -11.67
CA GLN A 479 -25.21 9.46 -11.59
C GLN A 479 -25.93 9.90 -10.29
N PRO A 480 -27.20 10.31 -10.35
CA PRO A 480 -27.99 10.54 -9.14
C PRO A 480 -28.12 9.22 -8.37
N PRO A 481 -28.20 9.26 -7.02
CA PRO A 481 -28.12 8.07 -6.20
C PRO A 481 -29.25 7.10 -6.53
N HIS A 482 -28.92 6.00 -7.20
CA HIS A 482 -29.78 4.83 -7.22
C HIS A 482 -29.82 4.27 -5.80
N THR A 483 -31.01 4.14 -5.23
CA THR A 483 -31.26 3.40 -4.00
C THR A 483 -30.81 1.96 -4.22
N LEU A 484 -29.59 1.62 -3.82
CA LEU A 484 -29.13 0.26 -3.65
C LEU A 484 -29.99 -0.38 -2.56
N ASP A 485 -31.03 -1.09 -2.95
CA ASP A 485 -31.70 -2.08 -2.12
C ASP A 485 -30.70 -3.21 -1.85
N ILE A 486 -29.88 -3.04 -0.82
CA ILE A 486 -29.08 -4.12 -0.25
C ILE A 486 -30.09 -5.09 0.38
N LYS A 487 -30.51 -6.10 -0.39
CA LYS A 487 -31.16 -7.28 0.18
C LYS A 487 -30.13 -8.02 1.02
N VAL A 488 -30.22 -7.81 2.33
CA VAL A 488 -29.61 -8.67 3.34
C VAL A 488 -30.11 -10.10 3.07
N SER A 489 -29.19 -10.99 2.68
CA SER A 489 -29.40 -12.44 2.66
C SER A 489 -28.56 -13.05 3.76
#